data_AF-A0AAX4HCG5-F1
#
_entry.id   AF-A0AAX4HCG5-F1
#
_cell.length_a   1.000
_cell.length_b   1.000
_cell.length_c   1.000
_cell.angle_alpha   90.00
_cell.angle_beta   90.00
_cell.angle_gamma   90.00
#
_symmetry.space_group_name_H-M   'P 1'
#
loop_
_entity.id
_entity.type
_entity.pdbx_description
1 polymer ?
#
loop_
_entity_poly.entity_id
_entity_poly.type
_entity_poly.pdbx_seq_one_letter_code
_entity_poly.pdbx_strand_id
1 'polypeptide(L)'
;MKAASVLLNAAKQQTRKKGKVDVPVEMYPLFAAVGVAITSLGYFTYRHFAYDKQLRLWKNPDLSNLDVVLNKAAEEEKSKSE
;
A
#
# COMPACT_ATOMS: atom_id res chain seq x y z
N MET A 1 49.63 -30.62 12.77
CA MET A 1 48.70 -29.52 12.41
C MET A 1 47.24 -30.01 12.23
N LYS A 2 46.66 -30.73 13.20
CA LYS A 2 45.25 -31.20 13.12
C LYS A 2 44.28 -30.38 13.97
N ALA A 3 44.74 -29.80 15.08
CA ALA A 3 43.90 -28.95 15.93
C ALA A 3 43.49 -27.64 15.23
N ALA A 4 44.41 -27.03 14.47
CA ALA A 4 44.15 -25.79 13.73
C ALA A 4 43.07 -25.95 12.64
N SER A 5 43.00 -27.11 11.98
CA SER A 5 41.97 -27.37 10.96
C SER A 5 40.59 -27.62 11.56
N VAL A 6 40.50 -28.21 12.76
CA VAL A 6 39.23 -28.38 13.49
C VAL A 6 38.68 -27.03 13.93
N LEU A 7 39.53 -26.15 14.48
CA LEU A 7 39.13 -24.80 14.87
C LEU A 7 38.68 -23.95 13.66
N LEU A 8 39.39 -24.07 12.53
CA LEU A 8 39.00 -23.40 11.28
C LEU A 8 37.64 -23.89 10.75
N ASN A 9 37.35 -25.18 10.86
CA ASN A 9 36.06 -25.75 10.45
C ASN A 9 34.91 -25.33 11.37
N ALA A 10 35.13 -25.25 12.68
CA ALA A 10 34.15 -24.75 13.63
C ALA A 10 33.84 -23.25 13.40
N ALA A 11 34.87 -22.43 13.17
CA ALA A 11 34.70 -21.00 12.84
C ALA A 11 33.99 -20.79 11.50
N LYS A 12 34.24 -21.64 10.49
CA LYS A 12 33.50 -21.64 9.21
C LYS A 12 32.03 -22.04 9.35
N GLN A 13 31.70 -22.94 10.28
CA GLN A 13 30.30 -23.30 10.57
C GLN A 13 29.56 -22.17 11.30
N GLN A 14 30.20 -21.47 12.23
CA GLN A 14 29.61 -20.32 12.92
C GLN A 14 29.37 -19.13 11.97
N THR A 15 30.28 -18.86 11.05
CA THR A 15 30.11 -17.82 10.02
C THR A 15 29.04 -18.16 8.99
N ARG A 16 28.88 -19.44 8.63
CA ARG A 16 27.76 -19.91 7.77
C ARG A 16 26.39 -19.80 8.44
N LYS A 17 26.32 -19.94 9.77
CA LYS A 17 25.08 -19.74 10.55
C LYS A 17 24.75 -18.26 10.78
N LYS A 18 25.75 -17.37 10.76
CA LYS A 18 25.57 -15.92 10.95
C LYS A 18 24.81 -15.22 9.81
N GLY A 19 24.71 -15.86 8.63
CA GLY A 19 24.00 -15.32 7.45
C GLY A 19 22.67 -16.00 7.14
N LYS A 20 22.29 -17.04 7.88
CA LYS A 20 21.00 -17.71 7.72
C LYS A 20 20.15 -17.34 8.92
N VAL A 21 19.18 -16.46 8.72
CA VAL A 21 18.12 -16.24 9.70
C VAL A 21 17.42 -17.58 9.85
N ASP A 22 17.62 -18.23 11.00
CA ASP A 22 16.99 -19.52 11.32
C ASP A 22 15.54 -19.24 11.70
N VAL A 23 14.73 -18.89 10.69
CA VAL A 23 13.31 -18.62 10.90
C VAL A 23 12.64 -19.97 11.13
N PRO A 24 12.05 -20.20 12.32
CA PRO A 24 11.38 -21.45 12.60
C PRO A 24 10.21 -21.63 11.64
N VAL A 25 10.06 -22.85 11.12
CA VAL A 25 9.11 -23.20 10.05
C VAL A 25 7.65 -22.92 10.48
N GLU A 26 7.40 -22.95 11.78
CA GLU A 26 6.10 -22.65 12.40
C GLU A 26 5.67 -21.19 12.22
N MET A 27 6.60 -20.27 11.93
CA MET A 27 6.27 -18.85 11.73
C MET A 27 5.91 -18.48 10.29
N TYR A 28 6.17 -19.34 9.30
CA TYR A 28 5.77 -19.10 7.92
C TYR A 28 4.29 -18.79 7.70
N PRO A 29 3.31 -19.44 8.37
CA PRO A 29 1.90 -19.05 8.23
C PRO A 29 1.63 -17.61 8.68
N LEU A 30 2.30 -17.13 9.73
CA LEU A 30 2.17 -15.74 10.19
C LEU A 30 2.73 -14.77 9.14
N PHE A 31 3.92 -15.05 8.59
CA PHE A 31 4.53 -14.21 7.56
C PHE A 31 3.73 -14.21 6.25
N ALA A 32 3.15 -15.35 5.88
CA ALA A 32 2.25 -15.45 4.74
C ALA A 32 1.00 -14.58 4.94
N ALA A 33 0.38 -14.64 6.13
CA ALA A 33 -0.78 -13.80 6.45
C ALA A 33 -0.44 -12.30 6.39
N VAL A 34 0.71 -11.88 6.93
CA VAL A 34 1.16 -10.49 6.84
C VAL A 34 1.44 -10.07 5.39
N GLY A 35 2.06 -10.95 4.60
CA GLY A 35 2.30 -10.69 3.17
C GLY A 35 1.01 -10.51 2.38
N VAL A 36 0.01 -11.37 2.62
CA VAL A 36 -1.33 -11.25 2.02
C VAL A 36 -2.02 -9.96 2.47
N ALA A 37 -1.89 -9.58 3.75
CA ALA A 37 -2.46 -8.34 4.25
C ALA A 37 -1.85 -7.11 3.55
N ILE A 38 -0.53 -7.03 3.41
CA ILE A 38 0.14 -5.89 2.77
C ILE A 38 -0.19 -5.81 1.28
N THR A 39 -0.17 -6.94 0.57
CA THR A 39 -0.46 -6.98 -0.87
C THR A 39 -1.92 -6.67 -1.17
N SER A 40 -2.85 -7.20 -0.38
CA SER A 40 -4.27 -6.87 -0.50
C SER A 40 -4.55 -5.41 -0.16
N LEU A 41 -3.96 -4.86 0.90
CA LEU A 41 -4.07 -3.44 1.24
C LEU A 41 -3.61 -2.56 0.07
N GLY A 42 -2.44 -2.85 -0.51
CA GLY A 42 -1.91 -2.10 -1.66
C GLY A 42 -2.85 -2.17 -2.88
N TYR A 43 -3.32 -3.37 -3.22
CA TYR A 43 -4.24 -3.57 -4.35
C TYR A 43 -5.58 -2.86 -4.15
N PHE A 44 -6.21 -3.01 -2.99
CA PHE A 44 -7.51 -2.40 -2.69
C PHE A 44 -7.41 -0.88 -2.58
N THR A 45 -6.34 -0.36 -1.95
CA THR A 45 -6.12 1.09 -1.85
C THR A 45 -5.91 1.71 -3.23
N TYR A 46 -5.07 1.10 -4.07
CA TYR A 46 -4.87 1.57 -5.44
C TYR A 46 -6.18 1.52 -6.24
N ARG A 47 -6.91 0.41 -6.17
CA ARG A 47 -8.19 0.26 -6.86
C ARG A 47 -9.22 1.27 -6.36
N HIS A 48 -9.27 1.53 -5.06
CA HIS A 48 -10.17 2.53 -4.50
C HIS A 48 -9.81 3.91 -5.07
N PHE A 49 -8.56 4.37 -4.98
CA PHE A 49 -8.20 5.70 -5.48
C PHE A 49 -8.23 5.86 -7.00
N ALA A 50 -7.94 4.81 -7.78
CA ALA A 50 -7.93 4.89 -9.23
C ALA A 50 -9.35 4.94 -9.84
N TYR A 51 -10.31 4.26 -9.20
CA TYR A 51 -11.67 4.12 -9.71
C TYR A 51 -12.73 4.86 -8.87
N ASP A 52 -12.34 5.47 -7.76
CA ASP A 52 -13.23 6.35 -7.01
C ASP A 52 -13.57 7.58 -7.87
N LYS A 53 -14.87 7.68 -8.17
CA LYS A 53 -15.43 8.75 -9.00
C LYS A 53 -15.58 10.04 -8.21
N GLN A 54 -15.56 9.98 -6.87
CA GLN A 54 -15.80 11.12 -6.01
C GLN A 54 -14.55 11.98 -5.76
N LEU A 55 -13.34 11.39 -5.85
CA LEU A 55 -12.09 12.06 -5.48
C LEU A 55 -11.16 12.35 -6.68
N ARG A 56 -11.68 12.43 -7.91
CA ARG A 56 -10.85 12.60 -9.12
C ARG A 56 -10.67 14.08 -9.51
N LEU A 57 -9.84 14.80 -8.77
CA LEU A 57 -9.56 16.24 -8.96
C LEU A 57 -8.88 16.59 -10.29
N TRP A 58 -8.21 15.63 -10.94
CA TRP A 58 -7.36 15.93 -12.10
C TRP A 58 -8.04 15.72 -13.48
N LYS A 59 -9.25 15.13 -13.53
CA LYS A 59 -9.87 14.77 -14.82
C LYS A 59 -11.39 14.62 -14.84
N ASN A 60 -12.11 15.21 -13.88
CA ASN A 60 -13.57 15.25 -13.87
C ASN A 60 -14.06 16.71 -13.71
N PRO A 61 -14.20 17.47 -14.81
CA PRO A 61 -14.85 18.79 -14.77
C PRO A 61 -16.32 18.69 -14.31
N ASP A 62 -16.99 17.57 -14.56
CA ASP A 62 -18.42 17.38 -14.33
C ASP A 62 -18.80 16.94 -12.91
N LEU A 63 -17.83 16.76 -12.00
CA LEU A 63 -18.14 16.42 -10.60
C LEU A 63 -18.39 17.65 -9.72
N SER A 64 -18.10 18.84 -10.26
CA SER A 64 -18.30 20.09 -9.57
C SER A 64 -19.79 20.41 -9.60
N ASN A 65 -20.45 20.35 -8.45
CA ASN A 65 -21.83 20.86 -8.26
C ASN A 65 -21.95 22.39 -8.49
N LEU A 66 -20.88 23.02 -8.95
CA LEU A 66 -20.71 24.44 -9.14
C LEU A 66 -21.60 24.97 -10.27
N ASP A 67 -21.84 24.18 -11.33
CA ASP A 67 -22.81 24.55 -12.37
C ASP A 67 -24.25 24.58 -11.80
N VAL A 68 -24.60 23.64 -10.92
CA VAL A 68 -25.91 23.61 -10.27
C VAL A 68 -26.10 24.83 -9.36
N VAL A 69 -25.07 25.20 -8.60
CA VAL A 69 -25.11 26.38 -7.71
C VAL A 69 -25.13 27.68 -8.50
N LEU A 70 -24.32 27.81 -9.55
CA LEU A 70 -24.27 29.01 -10.40
C LEU A 70 -25.58 29.22 -11.16
N ASN A 71 -26.13 28.18 -11.75
CA ASN A 71 -27.41 28.27 -12.47
C ASN A 71 -28.55 28.62 -11.50
N LYS A 72 -28.56 28.04 -10.30
CA LYS A 72 -29.56 28.37 -9.28
C LYS A 72 -29.46 29.84 -8.83
N ALA A 73 -28.24 30.35 -8.60
CA ALA A 73 -28.05 31.76 -8.26
C ALA A 73 -28.52 32.69 -9.39
N ALA A 74 -28.23 32.35 -10.64
CA ALA A 74 -28.66 33.13 -11.81
C ALA A 74 -30.19 33.13 -12.02
N GLU A 75 -30.88 32.01 -11.72
CA GLU A 75 -32.34 31.94 -11.76
C GLU A 75 -32.98 32.75 -10.63
N GLU A 76 -32.42 32.70 -9.42
CA GLU A 76 -32.89 33.50 -8.28
C GLU A 76 -32.76 35.01 -8.55
N GLU A 77 -31.69 35.46 -9.21
CA GLU A 77 -31.54 36.87 -9.62
C GLU A 77 -32.55 37.30 -10.70
N LYS A 78 -32.84 36.44 -11.69
CA LYS A 78 -33.86 36.72 -12.71
C LYS A 78 -35.26 36.83 -12.09
N SER A 79 -35.61 35.94 -11.18
CA SER A 79 -36.92 35.98 -10.50
C SER A 79 -37.13 37.18 -9.57
N LYS A 80 -36.05 37.86 -9.15
CA LYS A 80 -36.12 39.09 -8.33
C LYS A 80 -36.16 40.38 -9.13
N SER A 81 -35.85 40.31 -10.43
CA SER A 81 -35.78 41.47 -11.33
C SER A 81 -37.01 41.60 -12.23
N GLU A 82 -37.89 40.60 -12.24
CA GLU A 82 -39.28 40.68 -12.69
C GLU A 82 -40.23 41.02 -11.53
#